data_AF-A0A7S4HVL4-F1
#
_entry.id   AF-A0A7S4HVL4-F1
#
_cell.length_a   1.000
_cell.length_b   1.000
_cell.length_c   1.000
_cell.angle_alpha   90.00
_cell.angle_beta   90.00
_cell.angle_gamma   90.00
#
_symmetry.space_group_name_H-M   'P 1'
#
loop_
_entity.id
_entity.type
_entity.pdbx_description
1 polymer ?
#
loop_
_entity_poly.entity_id
_entity_poly.type
_entity_poly.pdbx_seq_one_letter_code
_entity_poly.pdbx_strand_id
1 'polypeptide(L)'
;MSTEARQRRGNKAASADDGNSAPPTSASPPKDATSQIDEGKKKLEDAMGRVFAARDRMDDLHSSWRSYLLRISLMVVLISVHQSQGPMAVCLGDVKEHNAYVETNGGGEAITFPKALEQVARNGLCDWVGIILSGLLAYFLSMEVPVGNFTPKPYAVATLLVFFQVSLYFQTKEIVGCAGRGWGGPGALDDIDSEVDDMDRKRQFPVAVVFHAIATVALWF
;
A
#
# COMPACT_ATOMS: atom_id res chain seq x y z
N MET A 1 3.48 2.73 35.11
CA MET A 1 4.46 2.31 34.07
C MET A 1 5.41 1.32 34.71
N SER A 2 5.19 0.03 34.50
CA SER A 2 6.05 -1.04 35.03
C SER A 2 6.66 -1.77 33.85
N THR A 3 7.96 -1.63 33.67
CA THR A 3 8.77 -2.37 32.70
C THR A 3 9.28 -3.63 33.38
N GLU A 4 8.62 -4.76 33.14
CA GLU A 4 9.12 -6.07 33.55
C GLU A 4 10.13 -6.62 32.55
N ALA A 5 11.24 -7.06 33.13
CA ALA A 5 12.42 -7.61 32.48
C ALA A 5 12.19 -9.03 31.96
N ARG A 6 12.83 -9.39 30.83
CA ARG A 6 12.97 -10.79 30.42
C ARG A 6 14.41 -11.15 30.01
N GLN A 7 15.18 -11.45 31.05
CA GLN A 7 15.92 -12.69 31.28
C GLN A 7 16.70 -13.37 30.11
N ARG A 8 18.04 -13.18 30.19
CA ARG A 8 19.15 -14.14 30.06
C ARG A 8 19.03 -15.33 29.08
N ARG A 9 19.84 -15.30 28.03
CA ARG A 9 20.38 -16.51 27.38
C ARG A 9 21.85 -16.69 27.80
N GLY A 10 22.08 -17.57 28.77
CA GLY A 10 23.43 -17.97 29.18
C GLY A 10 24.05 -18.87 28.12
N ASN A 11 25.22 -18.47 27.60
CA ASN A 11 26.02 -19.26 26.67
C ASN A 11 26.95 -20.14 27.51
N LYS A 12 26.76 -21.46 27.42
CA LYS A 12 27.49 -22.48 28.17
C LYS A 12 28.87 -22.70 27.55
N ALA A 13 29.88 -22.77 28.42
CA ALA A 13 31.28 -22.93 28.10
C ALA A 13 31.58 -24.16 27.23
N ALA A 14 32.52 -23.98 26.31
CA ALA A 14 33.26 -25.03 25.66
C ALA A 14 34.19 -25.69 26.69
N SER A 15 34.03 -27.00 26.90
CA SER A 15 35.08 -27.86 27.46
C SER A 15 35.49 -28.81 26.36
N ALA A 16 36.74 -28.68 25.95
CA ALA A 16 37.43 -29.55 25.04
C ALA A 16 37.69 -30.92 25.68
N ASP A 17 37.55 -31.92 24.82
CA ASP A 17 37.97 -33.31 24.87
C ASP A 17 39.47 -33.46 25.19
N ASP A 18 39.85 -34.52 25.91
CA ASP A 18 40.43 -35.75 25.32
C ASP A 18 41.30 -36.51 26.35
N GLY A 19 41.05 -37.81 26.51
CA GLY A 19 41.85 -38.62 27.43
C GLY A 19 41.45 -40.07 27.69
N ASN A 20 41.08 -40.82 26.65
CA ASN A 20 41.46 -42.23 26.45
C ASN A 20 41.10 -43.30 27.51
N SER A 21 40.18 -44.23 27.18
CA SER A 21 40.32 -45.71 27.38
C SER A 21 39.06 -46.49 26.99
N ALA A 22 39.22 -47.33 25.95
CA ALA A 22 38.58 -48.60 25.55
C ALA A 22 37.17 -49.06 26.08
N PRO A 23 36.43 -49.85 25.27
CA PRO A 23 34.99 -50.06 25.41
C PRO A 23 34.63 -51.27 26.28
N PRO A 24 33.56 -51.21 27.09
CA PRO A 24 32.80 -52.41 27.42
C PRO A 24 31.75 -52.62 26.33
N THR A 25 31.97 -53.66 25.52
CA THR A 25 30.92 -54.35 24.75
C THR A 25 29.83 -54.81 25.69
N SER A 26 28.83 -53.95 25.88
CA SER A 26 27.55 -54.29 26.51
C SER A 26 26.51 -54.31 25.39
N ALA A 27 26.21 -55.52 24.92
CA ALA A 27 25.08 -55.77 24.05
C ALA A 27 23.81 -55.37 24.79
N SER A 28 23.30 -54.18 24.48
CA SER A 28 22.02 -53.71 25.01
C SER A 28 20.90 -54.62 24.50
N PRO A 29 19.95 -55.02 25.35
CA PRO A 29 18.83 -55.86 24.94
C PRO A 29 18.02 -55.14 23.84
N PRO A 30 17.36 -55.88 22.93
CA PRO A 30 16.52 -55.27 21.91
C PRO A 30 15.45 -54.45 22.62
N LYS A 31 15.52 -53.12 22.49
CA LYS A 31 14.48 -52.23 23.00
C LYS A 31 13.15 -52.68 22.42
N ASP A 32 12.22 -53.04 23.30
CA ASP A 32 10.85 -53.41 22.96
C ASP A 32 10.28 -52.45 21.92
N ALA A 33 9.86 -52.99 20.77
CA ALA A 33 9.31 -52.22 19.66
C ALA A 33 8.14 -51.31 20.09
N THR A 34 7.43 -51.70 21.15
CA THR A 34 6.36 -50.92 21.79
C THR A 34 6.86 -49.60 22.38
N SER A 35 8.05 -49.59 23.01
CA SER A 35 8.63 -48.39 23.64
C SER A 35 9.02 -47.31 22.61
N GLN A 36 9.43 -47.71 21.41
CA GLN A 36 9.73 -46.78 20.32
C GLN A 36 8.46 -46.16 19.70
N ILE A 37 7.37 -46.93 19.64
CA ILE A 37 6.08 -46.45 19.12
C ILE A 37 5.51 -45.36 20.04
N ASP A 38 5.56 -45.57 21.36
CA ASP A 38 5.05 -44.59 22.32
C ASP A 38 5.89 -43.30 22.37
N GLU A 39 7.22 -43.41 22.23
CA GLU A 39 8.09 -42.24 22.09
C GLU A 39 7.80 -41.45 20.79
N GLY A 40 7.49 -42.16 19.70
CA GLY A 40 7.11 -41.57 18.41
C GLY A 40 5.79 -40.80 18.49
N LYS A 41 4.75 -41.38 19.13
CA LYS A 41 3.46 -40.70 19.34
C LYS A 41 3.61 -39.42 20.16
N LYS A 42 4.37 -39.48 21.26
CA LYS A 42 4.63 -38.29 22.08
C LYS A 42 5.36 -37.19 21.31
N LYS A 43 6.35 -37.54 20.48
CA LYS A 43 7.04 -36.56 19.61
C LYS A 43 6.11 -35.94 18.58
N LEU A 44 5.16 -36.71 18.04
CA LEU A 44 4.16 -36.22 17.11
C LEU A 44 3.19 -35.25 17.79
N GLU A 45 2.69 -35.59 18.97
CA GLU A 45 1.82 -34.72 19.78
C GLU A 45 2.53 -33.41 20.16
N ASP A 46 3.80 -33.48 20.60
CA ASP A 46 4.62 -32.31 20.88
C ASP A 46 4.84 -31.44 19.62
N ALA A 47 5.04 -32.08 18.46
CA ALA A 47 5.20 -31.37 17.19
C ALA A 47 3.90 -30.68 16.76
N MET A 48 2.76 -31.36 16.87
CA MET A 48 1.44 -30.79 16.61
C MET A 48 1.15 -29.62 17.55
N GLY A 49 1.44 -29.76 18.84
CA GLY A 49 1.29 -28.68 19.82
C GLY A 49 2.11 -27.44 19.46
N ARG A 50 3.35 -27.62 18.97
CA ARG A 50 4.18 -26.50 18.48
C ARG A 50 3.61 -25.86 17.22
N VAL A 51 3.06 -26.65 16.29
CA VAL A 51 2.44 -26.14 15.07
C VAL A 51 1.20 -25.30 15.40
N PHE A 52 0.34 -25.77 16.32
CA PHE A 52 -0.82 -24.99 16.76
C PHE A 52 -0.40 -23.71 17.49
N ALA A 53 0.55 -23.79 18.42
CA ALA A 53 1.06 -22.59 19.10
C ALA A 53 1.74 -21.60 18.15
N ALA A 54 2.38 -22.06 17.07
CA ALA A 54 2.93 -21.20 16.04
C ALA A 54 1.84 -20.54 15.19
N ARG A 55 0.79 -21.29 14.85
CA ARG A 55 -0.39 -20.78 14.14
C ARG A 55 -1.10 -19.69 14.93
N ASP A 56 -1.37 -19.90 16.22
CA ASP A 56 -2.06 -18.90 17.06
C ASP A 56 -1.26 -17.59 17.13
N ARG A 57 0.07 -17.68 17.27
CA ARG A 57 0.95 -16.49 17.23
C ARG A 57 0.94 -15.79 15.88
N MET A 58 0.81 -16.55 14.79
CA MET A 58 0.72 -16.00 13.44
C MET A 58 -0.60 -15.25 13.25
N ASP A 59 -1.72 -15.83 13.72
CA ASP A 59 -3.03 -15.20 13.69
C ASP A 59 -3.06 -13.89 14.51
N ASP A 60 -2.45 -13.88 15.70
CA ASP A 60 -2.28 -12.66 16.51
C ASP A 60 -1.47 -11.58 15.78
N LEU A 61 -0.36 -11.99 15.14
CA LEU A 61 0.49 -11.09 14.38
C LEU A 61 -0.29 -10.49 13.20
N HIS A 62 -0.99 -11.31 12.43
CA HIS A 62 -1.81 -10.84 11.30
C HIS A 62 -2.91 -9.87 11.76
N SER A 63 -3.59 -10.16 12.87
CA SER A 63 -4.60 -9.27 13.42
C SER A 63 -4.02 -7.89 13.76
N SER A 64 -2.85 -7.87 14.41
CA SER A 64 -2.12 -6.63 14.70
C SER A 64 -1.72 -5.88 13.42
N TRP A 65 -1.16 -6.58 12.44
CA TRP A 65 -0.75 -6.03 11.15
C TRP A 65 -1.93 -5.42 10.37
N ARG A 66 -3.08 -6.10 10.31
CA ARG A 66 -4.28 -5.57 9.68
C ARG A 66 -4.74 -4.28 10.33
N SER A 67 -4.69 -4.19 11.67
CA SER A 67 -5.04 -2.95 12.38
C SER A 67 -4.10 -1.80 12.02
N TYR A 68 -2.79 -2.06 11.91
CA TYR A 68 -1.82 -1.04 11.49
C TYR A 68 -2.03 -0.62 10.03
N LEU A 69 -2.22 -1.57 9.12
CA LEU A 69 -2.52 -1.29 7.71
C LEU A 69 -3.79 -0.47 7.56
N LEU A 70 -4.84 -0.77 8.35
CA LEU A 70 -6.06 0.03 8.35
C LEU A 70 -5.79 1.48 8.77
N ARG A 71 -5.02 1.72 9.83
CA ARG A 71 -4.64 3.09 10.24
C ARG A 71 -3.85 3.82 9.16
N ILE A 72 -2.89 3.13 8.53
CA ILE A 72 -2.11 3.69 7.42
C ILE A 72 -3.02 3.99 6.23
N SER A 73 -3.99 3.12 5.93
CA SER A 73 -4.93 3.33 4.82
C SER A 73 -5.74 4.62 4.98
N LEU A 74 -6.17 4.95 6.21
CA LEU A 74 -6.85 6.21 6.50
C LEU A 74 -5.93 7.42 6.26
N MET A 75 -4.64 7.31 6.60
CA MET A 75 -3.66 8.34 6.29
C MET A 75 -3.44 8.48 4.78
N VAL A 76 -3.40 7.36 4.04
CA VAL A 76 -3.29 7.37 2.58
C VAL A 76 -4.51 7.99 1.91
N VAL A 77 -5.72 7.79 2.45
CA VAL A 77 -6.94 8.49 1.99
C VAL A 77 -6.75 10.01 2.15
N LEU A 78 -6.33 10.46 3.34
CA LEU A 78 -6.10 11.89 3.60
C LEU A 78 -5.02 12.48 2.68
N ILE A 79 -3.91 11.76 2.48
CA ILE A 79 -2.83 12.18 1.57
C ILE A 79 -3.35 12.25 0.13
N SER A 80 -4.17 11.29 -0.31
CA SER A 80 -4.73 11.28 -1.67
C SER A 80 -5.69 12.46 -1.88
N VAL A 81 -6.50 12.80 -0.88
CA VAL A 81 -7.35 14.01 -0.89
C VAL A 81 -6.51 15.27 -0.90
N HIS A 82 -5.41 15.32 -0.14
CA HIS A 82 -4.51 16.47 -0.16
C HIS A 82 -3.83 16.62 -1.54
N GLN A 83 -3.35 15.52 -2.13
CA GLN A 83 -2.73 15.52 -3.46
C GLN A 83 -3.70 15.97 -4.57
N SER A 84 -5.01 15.75 -4.41
CA SER A 84 -6.00 16.17 -5.41
C SER A 84 -6.29 17.68 -5.39
N GLN A 85 -6.01 18.36 -4.27
CA GLN A 85 -6.28 19.81 -4.14
C GLN A 85 -5.39 20.66 -5.06
N GLY A 86 -4.12 20.30 -5.21
CA GLY A 86 -3.16 21.04 -6.03
C GLY A 86 -3.61 21.16 -7.50
N PRO A 87 -3.79 20.04 -8.22
CA PRO A 87 -4.24 20.06 -9.61
C PRO A 87 -5.58 20.76 -9.83
N MET A 88 -6.53 20.61 -8.90
CA MET A 88 -7.84 21.27 -8.99
C MET A 88 -7.70 22.80 -8.83
N ALA A 89 -6.90 23.25 -7.87
CA ALA A 89 -6.67 24.68 -7.64
C ALA A 89 -5.98 25.33 -8.84
N VAL A 90 -4.97 24.69 -9.42
CA VAL A 90 -4.29 25.17 -10.63
C VAL A 90 -5.27 25.28 -11.80
N CYS A 91 -6.08 24.24 -12.05
CA CYS A 91 -7.08 24.31 -13.12
C CYS A 91 -8.10 25.44 -12.93
N LEU A 92 -8.58 25.66 -11.70
CA LEU A 92 -9.50 26.78 -11.42
C LEU A 92 -8.82 28.14 -11.63
N GLY A 93 -7.52 28.24 -11.33
CA GLY A 93 -6.66 29.38 -11.66
C GLY A 93 -6.65 29.64 -13.16
N ASP A 94 -6.32 28.62 -13.97
CA ASP A 94 -6.27 28.72 -15.44
C ASP A 94 -7.63 29.18 -16.03
N VAL A 95 -8.74 28.63 -15.53
CA VAL A 95 -10.09 29.01 -15.98
C VAL A 95 -10.36 30.49 -15.69
N LYS A 96 -9.99 30.94 -14.48
CA LYS A 96 -10.20 32.34 -14.07
C LYS A 96 -9.34 33.29 -14.90
N GLU A 97 -8.08 32.94 -15.12
CA GLU A 97 -7.14 33.74 -15.92
C GLU A 97 -7.61 33.86 -17.37
N HIS A 98 -8.04 32.75 -17.99
CA HIS A 98 -8.59 32.78 -19.33
C HIS A 98 -9.85 33.64 -19.42
N ASN A 99 -10.79 33.50 -18.47
CA ASN A 99 -12.01 34.32 -18.47
C ASN A 99 -11.70 35.82 -18.35
N ALA A 100 -10.70 36.20 -17.55
CA ALA A 100 -10.23 37.59 -17.48
C ALA A 100 -9.57 38.07 -18.79
N TYR A 101 -8.82 37.19 -19.46
CA TYR A 101 -8.23 37.49 -20.77
C TYR A 101 -9.31 37.72 -21.85
N VAL A 102 -10.34 36.87 -21.91
CA VAL A 102 -11.46 37.01 -22.85
C VAL A 102 -12.21 38.33 -22.63
N GLU A 103 -12.45 38.71 -21.37
CA GLU A 103 -13.12 39.96 -21.01
C GLU A 103 -12.33 41.20 -21.44
N THR A 104 -10.99 41.15 -21.33
CA THR A 104 -10.12 42.30 -21.62
C THR A 104 -9.78 42.44 -23.10
N ASN A 105 -9.54 41.32 -23.81
CA ASN A 105 -9.06 41.34 -25.19
C ASN A 105 -10.15 41.06 -26.24
N GLY A 106 -11.37 40.75 -25.81
CA GLY A 106 -12.53 40.57 -26.72
C GLY A 106 -12.41 39.38 -27.69
N GLY A 107 -11.50 38.43 -27.42
CA GLY A 107 -11.31 37.23 -28.21
C GLY A 107 -11.73 35.97 -27.45
N GLY A 108 -12.67 35.20 -28.01
CA GLY A 108 -13.10 33.89 -27.47
C GLY A 108 -14.45 33.88 -26.74
N GLU A 109 -14.92 32.69 -26.37
CA GLU A 109 -16.11 32.48 -25.52
C GLU A 109 -15.64 32.24 -24.08
N ALA A 110 -16.13 33.03 -23.12
CA ALA A 110 -15.83 32.82 -21.71
C ALA A 110 -16.32 31.44 -21.26
N ILE A 111 -15.52 30.76 -20.46
CA ILE A 111 -15.84 29.42 -19.97
C ILE A 111 -16.87 29.54 -18.87
N THR A 112 -18.03 28.96 -19.13
CA THR A 112 -19.11 28.86 -18.15
C THR A 112 -18.74 27.89 -17.03
N PHE A 113 -19.29 28.13 -15.84
CA PHE A 113 -19.01 27.31 -14.65
C PHE A 113 -19.21 25.79 -14.86
N PRO A 114 -20.26 25.31 -15.56
CA PRO A 114 -20.41 23.87 -15.81
C PRO A 114 -19.28 23.28 -16.67
N LYS A 115 -18.84 23.99 -17.72
CA LYS A 115 -17.70 23.57 -18.55
C LYS A 115 -16.40 23.54 -17.75
N ALA A 116 -16.19 24.51 -16.86
CA ALA A 116 -15.05 24.52 -15.96
C ALA A 116 -15.05 23.31 -15.01
N LEU A 117 -16.19 22.99 -14.41
CA LEU A 117 -16.33 21.84 -13.52
C LEU A 117 -16.08 20.51 -14.25
N GLU A 118 -16.61 20.37 -15.47
CA GLU A 118 -16.35 19.20 -16.33
C GLU A 118 -14.84 19.03 -16.60
N GLN A 119 -14.16 20.14 -16.93
CA GLN A 119 -12.73 20.14 -17.19
C GLN A 119 -11.92 19.78 -15.94
N VAL A 120 -12.26 20.36 -14.78
CA VAL A 120 -11.65 20.01 -13.48
C VAL A 120 -11.86 18.52 -13.18
N ALA A 121 -13.06 17.99 -13.39
CA ALA A 121 -13.37 16.59 -13.14
C ALA A 121 -12.58 15.65 -14.08
N ARG A 122 -12.47 16.00 -15.36
CA ARG A 122 -11.71 15.22 -16.35
C ARG A 122 -10.22 15.19 -16.03
N ASN A 123 -9.66 16.33 -15.63
CA ASN A 123 -8.25 16.42 -15.24
C ASN A 123 -7.96 15.81 -13.86
N GLY A 124 -8.93 15.85 -12.95
CA GLY A 124 -8.87 15.24 -11.63
C GLY A 124 -9.24 13.76 -11.59
N LEU A 125 -9.62 13.14 -12.72
CA LEU A 125 -10.12 11.76 -12.75
C LEU A 125 -9.11 10.77 -12.14
N CYS A 126 -7.82 10.96 -12.43
CA CYS A 126 -6.74 10.17 -11.84
C CYS A 126 -6.73 10.32 -10.31
N ASP A 127 -6.87 11.53 -9.77
CA ASP A 127 -6.89 11.74 -8.32
C ASP A 127 -8.13 11.13 -7.66
N TRP A 128 -9.29 11.29 -8.29
CA TRP A 128 -10.55 10.69 -7.83
C TRP A 128 -10.48 9.16 -7.75
N VAL A 129 -9.92 8.53 -8.78
CA VAL A 129 -9.70 7.08 -8.77
C VAL A 129 -8.74 6.68 -7.66
N GLY A 130 -7.69 7.46 -7.39
CA GLY A 130 -6.79 7.25 -6.26
C GLY A 130 -7.51 7.31 -4.89
N ILE A 131 -8.40 8.28 -4.70
CA ILE A 131 -9.22 8.42 -3.49
C ILE A 131 -10.15 7.22 -3.35
N ILE A 132 -10.87 6.84 -4.41
CA ILE A 132 -11.77 5.66 -4.40
C ILE A 132 -10.99 4.38 -4.10
N LEU A 133 -9.82 4.20 -4.72
CA LEU A 133 -8.93 3.06 -4.48
C LEU A 133 -8.52 2.98 -3.00
N SER A 134 -8.08 4.10 -2.43
CA SER A 134 -7.69 4.16 -1.01
C SER A 134 -8.86 3.86 -0.07
N GLY A 135 -10.07 4.34 -0.38
CA GLY A 135 -11.29 4.05 0.39
C GLY A 135 -11.69 2.57 0.30
N LEU A 136 -11.60 1.96 -0.88
CA LEU A 136 -11.86 0.52 -1.06
C LEU A 136 -10.87 -0.35 -0.30
N LEU A 137 -9.59 0.05 -0.26
CA LEU A 137 -8.57 -0.63 0.53
C LEU A 137 -8.82 -0.51 2.02
N ALA A 138 -9.17 0.69 2.51
CA ALA A 138 -9.54 0.89 3.91
C ALA A 138 -10.77 0.04 4.29
N TYR A 139 -11.78 0.02 3.42
CA TYR A 139 -12.97 -0.82 3.61
C TYR A 139 -12.61 -2.31 3.65
N PHE A 140 -11.81 -2.80 2.70
CA PHE A 140 -11.34 -4.19 2.69
C PHE A 140 -10.53 -4.56 3.94
N LEU A 141 -9.66 -3.67 4.41
CA LEU A 141 -8.86 -3.89 5.61
C LEU A 141 -9.71 -3.91 6.89
N SER A 142 -10.85 -3.23 6.89
CA SER A 142 -11.82 -3.27 8.00
C SER A 142 -12.65 -4.55 8.03
N MET A 143 -12.66 -5.34 6.95
CA MET A 143 -13.38 -6.61 6.91
C MET A 143 -12.59 -7.71 7.62
N GLU A 144 -13.31 -8.54 8.38
CA GLU A 144 -12.79 -9.79 8.93
C GLU A 144 -12.69 -10.82 7.81
N VAL A 145 -11.50 -10.92 7.22
CA VAL A 145 -11.21 -11.83 6.11
C VAL A 145 -10.09 -12.78 6.53
N PRO A 146 -10.21 -14.09 6.30
CA PRO A 146 -9.13 -15.04 6.57
C PRO A 146 -7.85 -14.65 5.84
N VAL A 147 -6.70 -14.94 6.45
CA VAL A 147 -5.36 -14.69 5.86
C VAL A 147 -5.27 -15.31 4.47
N GLY A 148 -4.70 -14.58 3.51
CA GLY A 148 -4.51 -15.05 2.12
C GLY A 148 -5.78 -15.09 1.26
N ASN A 149 -6.95 -14.68 1.77
CA ASN A 149 -8.17 -14.67 0.98
C ASN A 149 -8.40 -13.32 0.28
N PHE A 150 -8.15 -13.30 -1.03
CA PHE A 150 -8.33 -12.12 -1.91
C PHE A 150 -9.68 -12.10 -2.66
N THR A 151 -10.59 -13.01 -2.32
CA THR A 151 -11.92 -13.14 -2.94
C THR A 151 -12.88 -11.97 -2.65
N PRO A 152 -12.76 -11.18 -1.56
CA PRO A 152 -13.69 -10.09 -1.32
C PRO A 152 -13.76 -9.09 -2.48
N LYS A 153 -15.00 -8.81 -2.92
CA LYS A 153 -15.31 -7.85 -3.99
C LYS A 153 -14.55 -6.52 -3.90
N PRO A 154 -14.44 -5.85 -2.72
CA PRO A 154 -13.74 -4.56 -2.66
C PRO A 154 -12.26 -4.66 -3.05
N TYR A 155 -11.59 -5.76 -2.72
CA TYR A 155 -10.20 -5.98 -3.09
C TYR A 155 -10.04 -6.24 -4.59
N ALA A 156 -10.95 -7.02 -5.18
CA ALA A 156 -10.95 -7.26 -6.63
C ALA A 156 -11.16 -5.95 -7.42
N VAL A 157 -12.11 -5.12 -6.99
CA VAL A 157 -12.34 -3.79 -7.59
C VAL A 157 -11.13 -2.88 -7.41
N ALA A 158 -10.54 -2.84 -6.21
CA ALA A 158 -9.33 -2.07 -5.95
C ALA A 158 -8.19 -2.48 -6.89
N THR A 159 -7.99 -3.78 -7.09
CA THR A 159 -6.95 -4.31 -7.99
C THR A 159 -7.17 -3.89 -9.45
N LEU A 160 -8.40 -3.94 -9.94
CA LEU A 160 -8.73 -3.43 -11.29
C LEU A 160 -8.49 -1.92 -11.41
N LEU A 161 -8.86 -1.16 -10.36
CA LEU A 161 -8.63 0.28 -10.32
C LEU A 161 -7.15 0.63 -10.29
N VAL A 162 -6.27 -0.21 -9.73
CA VAL A 162 -4.81 0.02 -9.82
C VAL A 162 -4.34 0.01 -11.27
N PHE A 163 -4.73 -0.98 -12.07
CA PHE A 163 -4.34 -1.02 -13.48
C PHE A 163 -4.90 0.17 -14.26
N PHE A 164 -6.17 0.52 -14.00
CA PHE A 164 -6.80 1.68 -14.59
C PHE A 164 -6.08 2.99 -14.20
N GLN A 165 -5.76 3.15 -12.92
CA GLN A 165 -5.05 4.30 -12.37
C GLN A 165 -3.66 4.46 -12.97
N VAL A 166 -2.90 3.36 -13.06
CA VAL A 166 -1.57 3.35 -13.67
C VAL A 166 -1.66 3.72 -15.15
N SER A 167 -2.65 3.18 -15.87
CA SER A 167 -2.90 3.55 -17.28
C SER A 167 -3.23 5.04 -17.42
N LEU A 168 -4.13 5.58 -16.58
CA LEU A 168 -4.47 7.00 -16.58
C LEU A 168 -3.25 7.86 -16.25
N TYR A 169 -2.44 7.47 -15.27
CA TYR A 169 -1.22 8.18 -14.89
C TYR A 169 -0.25 8.30 -16.08
N PHE A 170 -0.02 7.20 -16.81
CA PHE A 170 0.86 7.24 -17.99
C PHE A 170 0.25 8.00 -19.18
N GLN A 171 -1.08 8.07 -19.32
CA GLN A 171 -1.75 8.84 -20.38
C GLN A 171 -1.87 10.34 -20.07
N THR A 172 -1.72 10.74 -18.81
CA THR A 172 -1.89 12.13 -18.34
C THR A 172 -0.55 12.82 -18.03
N LYS A 173 0.56 12.19 -18.43
CA LYS A 173 1.89 12.33 -17.83
C LYS A 173 2.56 13.72 -17.82
N GLU A 174 2.02 14.74 -18.47
CA GLU A 174 2.83 15.94 -18.77
C GLU A 174 2.21 17.30 -18.41
N ILE A 175 0.93 17.43 -18.07
CA ILE A 175 0.36 18.76 -17.79
C ILE A 175 -0.62 18.71 -16.62
N VAL A 176 -0.21 19.23 -15.46
CA VAL A 176 -1.12 19.64 -14.39
C VAL A 176 -1.62 21.04 -14.76
N GLY A 177 -2.86 21.12 -15.22
CA GLY A 177 -3.46 22.36 -15.69
C GLY A 177 -4.57 22.10 -16.69
N CYS A 178 -5.46 23.08 -16.83
CA CYS A 178 -6.57 23.04 -17.76
C CYS A 178 -6.23 23.68 -19.11
N ALA A 179 -5.21 24.54 -19.17
CA ALA A 179 -4.82 25.30 -20.35
C ALA A 179 -4.26 24.45 -21.52
N GLY A 180 -3.50 23.38 -21.25
CA GLY A 180 -2.64 22.73 -22.25
C GLY A 180 -3.29 21.79 -23.28
N ARG A 181 -4.62 21.59 -23.32
CA ARG A 181 -5.24 20.59 -24.23
C ARG A 181 -6.34 21.08 -25.19
N GLY A 182 -6.69 22.36 -25.24
CA GLY A 182 -7.77 22.75 -26.15
C GLY A 182 -8.27 24.18 -26.14
N TRP A 183 -7.61 25.10 -25.42
CA TRP A 183 -8.01 26.51 -25.36
C TRP A 183 -7.39 27.26 -26.53
N GLY A 184 -7.58 26.70 -27.73
CA GLY A 184 -6.87 27.03 -28.96
C GLY A 184 -6.70 28.51 -29.20
N GLY A 185 -5.44 28.93 -29.19
CA GLY A 185 -4.95 30.16 -29.79
C GLY A 185 -3.45 29.96 -30.03
N PRO A 186 -2.97 29.93 -31.28
CA PRO A 186 -1.53 29.95 -31.53
C PRO A 186 -0.99 31.28 -30.99
N GLY A 187 -0.22 31.22 -29.88
CA GLY A 187 0.51 32.36 -29.34
C GLY A 187 -0.10 33.11 -28.15
N ALA A 188 -1.08 32.56 -27.42
CA ALA A 188 -1.68 33.32 -26.30
C ALA A 188 -0.98 33.17 -24.93
N LEU A 189 -0.19 32.12 -24.67
CA LEU A 189 0.38 31.87 -23.33
C LEU A 189 1.69 31.06 -23.30
N ASP A 190 2.27 30.68 -24.44
CA ASP A 190 3.49 29.85 -24.49
C ASP A 190 4.79 30.61 -24.14
N ASP A 191 4.77 31.94 -24.03
CA ASP A 191 5.98 32.77 -23.87
C ASP A 191 6.17 33.39 -22.47
N ILE A 192 5.26 33.17 -21.51
CA ILE A 192 5.42 33.71 -20.14
C ILE A 192 6.15 32.69 -19.25
N ASP A 193 7.48 32.73 -19.29
CA ASP A 193 8.40 32.27 -18.23
C ASP A 193 8.14 30.88 -17.57
N SER A 194 7.82 29.83 -18.35
CA SER A 194 7.41 28.52 -17.78
C SER A 194 8.53 27.66 -17.17
N GLU A 195 9.82 27.96 -17.40
CA GLU A 195 10.91 27.06 -16.97
C GLU A 195 11.05 26.94 -15.44
N VAL A 196 10.65 27.96 -14.67
CA VAL A 196 10.75 27.95 -13.20
C VAL A 196 9.52 27.32 -12.54
N ASP A 197 8.36 27.37 -13.19
CA ASP A 197 7.07 26.90 -12.66
C ASP A 197 6.76 25.44 -13.05
N ASP A 198 7.43 24.89 -14.08
CA ASP A 198 7.21 23.52 -14.60
C ASP A 198 7.68 22.41 -13.65
N MET A 199 8.59 22.70 -12.72
CA MET A 199 9.02 21.74 -11.70
C MET A 199 7.94 21.48 -10.64
N ASP A 200 7.13 22.49 -10.32
CA ASP A 200 6.03 22.39 -9.35
C ASP A 200 4.73 21.82 -9.95
N ARG A 201 4.62 21.79 -11.29
CA ARG A 201 3.45 21.27 -12.02
C ARG A 201 3.53 19.79 -12.38
N LYS A 202 4.48 19.04 -11.81
CA LYS A 202 4.59 17.59 -12.07
C LYS A 202 3.61 16.79 -11.22
N ARG A 203 2.79 15.97 -11.87
CA ARG A 203 1.86 15.06 -11.20
C ARG A 203 2.64 14.00 -10.40
N GLN A 204 2.47 14.01 -9.08
CA GLN A 204 3.06 13.00 -8.20
C GLN A 204 2.48 11.61 -8.49
N PHE A 205 3.30 10.57 -8.30
CA PHE A 205 2.85 9.20 -8.46
C PHE A 205 1.77 8.88 -7.40
N PRO A 206 0.65 8.23 -7.77
CA PRO A 206 -0.46 8.00 -6.87
C PRO A 206 -0.07 7.09 -5.70
N VAL A 207 -0.08 7.65 -4.48
CA VAL A 207 0.30 6.94 -3.24
C VAL A 207 -0.59 5.73 -2.98
N ALA A 208 -1.87 5.79 -3.39
CA ALA A 208 -2.81 4.69 -3.27
C ALA A 208 -2.36 3.41 -4.02
N VAL A 209 -1.64 3.55 -5.14
CA VAL A 209 -1.09 2.41 -5.89
C VAL A 209 0.06 1.74 -5.13
N VAL A 210 0.96 2.55 -4.56
CA VAL A 210 2.07 2.04 -3.73
C VAL A 210 1.51 1.34 -2.50
N PHE A 211 0.52 1.94 -1.86
CA PHE A 211 -0.13 1.36 -0.69
C PHE A 211 -0.87 0.06 -1.02
N HIS A 212 -1.54 -0.05 -2.17
CA HIS A 212 -2.14 -1.30 -2.64
C HIS A 212 -1.11 -2.43 -2.72
N ALA A 213 0.07 -2.17 -3.30
CA ALA A 213 1.13 -3.15 -3.40
C ALA A 213 1.63 -3.61 -2.01
N ILE A 214 1.83 -2.66 -1.08
CA ILE A 214 2.23 -2.95 0.30
C ILE A 214 1.17 -3.82 0.99
N ALA A 215 -0.11 -3.44 0.91
CA ALA A 215 -1.20 -4.18 1.52
C ALA A 215 -1.32 -5.59 0.91
N THR A 216 -1.13 -5.73 -0.40
CA THR A 216 -1.16 -7.03 -1.10
C THR A 216 -0.07 -7.96 -0.57
N VAL A 217 1.17 -7.47 -0.50
CA VAL A 217 2.31 -8.26 0.00
C VAL A 217 2.13 -8.62 1.47
N ALA A 218 1.70 -7.65 2.30
CA ALA A 218 1.51 -7.86 3.73
C ALA A 218 0.33 -8.77 4.10
N LEU A 219 -0.59 -9.04 3.17
CA LEU A 219 -1.70 -9.99 3.34
C LEU A 219 -1.42 -11.36 2.73
N TRP A 220 -0.42 -11.42 1.85
CA TRP A 220 0.06 -12.66 1.26
C TRP A 220 0.92 -13.46 2.23
N PHE A 221 1.77 -12.76 3.00
CA PHE A 221 2.62 -13.31 4.05
C PHE A 221 1.98 -13.15 5.41
#